data_AF-A0ABD0TIF1-F1
#
_entry.id   AF-A0ABD0TIF1-F1
#
_cell.length_a   1.000
_cell.length_b   1.000
_cell.length_c   1.000
_cell.angle_alpha   90.00
_cell.angle_beta   90.00
_cell.angle_gamma   90.00
#
_symmetry.space_group_name_H-M   'P 1'
#
loop_
_entity.id
_entity.type
_entity.pdbx_description
1 polymer ?
#
loop_
_entity_poly.entity_id
_entity_poly.type
_entity_poly.pdbx_seq_one_letter_code
_entity_poly.pdbx_strand_id
1 'polypeptide(L)'
;MALNIVNYLLKPVFTYPLSRLLVNEVKIHKLSCVTHSISICSSIRWNKTTQDKELHSDNNILHGKEQIISKLNFECMEHAQPFYKLPTKTLLHVYKVTKHDEKQRYCKNRLYYLSEKLKCPASVLSKHIAQRTFIYNLSFDWLERSLNVLLEMGVTSEGLMRDLWVLKYNSNTIQERLQKVKDMGVVNIHPWMVRCSEDILNRYIEIMQETKSILGETKSTQIYLANRLNTTIEAVNEMCLKTPALKTIRVTKVKHFLDFLISEGFTVEDVANKPRILAASQKTIKQRIDKLRQLGVEDINLNILCRSKKHFNKFCESIESISKE
;
A
#
# COMPACT_ATOMS: atom_id res chain seq x y z
N MET A 1 23.68 16.45 -27.76
CA MET A 1 24.19 17.02 -26.48
C MET A 1 22.98 17.62 -25.75
N ALA A 2 22.85 17.36 -24.43
CA ALA A 2 21.67 17.56 -23.54
C ALA A 2 20.57 16.46 -23.65
N LEU A 3 20.56 15.37 -22.86
CA LEU A 3 20.36 15.16 -21.40
C LEU A 3 18.99 15.67 -20.90
N ASN A 4 17.99 14.78 -20.75
CA ASN A 4 17.65 13.94 -19.57
C ASN A 4 17.01 14.70 -18.39
N ILE A 5 15.69 14.89 -18.41
CA ILE A 5 14.84 14.99 -17.21
C ILE A 5 13.41 14.54 -17.59
N VAL A 6 13.04 13.29 -17.30
CA VAL A 6 11.73 12.87 -16.70
C VAL A 6 11.91 11.40 -16.30
N ASN A 7 12.27 11.14 -15.04
CA ASN A 7 12.28 9.77 -14.50
C ASN A 7 12.02 9.81 -12.99
N TYR A 8 10.81 10.21 -12.58
CA TYR A 8 10.39 10.17 -11.16
C TYR A 8 8.89 9.92 -10.94
N LEU A 9 8.20 9.28 -11.87
CA LEU A 9 6.85 8.77 -11.63
C LEU A 9 6.80 7.30 -12.05
N LEU A 10 6.19 6.48 -11.20
CA LEU A 10 6.01 5.02 -11.31
C LEU A 10 7.14 4.17 -10.72
N LYS A 11 7.25 4.17 -9.38
CA LYS A 11 7.59 2.94 -8.66
C LYS A 11 6.30 2.31 -8.14
N PRO A 12 5.92 1.09 -8.57
CA PRO A 12 4.78 0.38 -7.98
C PRO A 12 5.15 -0.03 -6.56
N VAL A 13 4.45 0.50 -5.56
CA VAL A 13 4.55 -0.01 -4.19
C VAL A 13 3.78 -1.32 -4.15
N PHE A 14 4.55 -2.38 -3.93
CA PHE A 14 4.15 -3.77 -3.90
C PHE A 14 3.09 -4.11 -2.85
N THR A 15 2.36 -5.17 -3.18
CA THR A 15 1.66 -6.10 -2.29
C THR A 15 2.48 -6.47 -1.05
N TYR A 16 1.88 -6.40 0.14
CA TYR A 16 2.37 -7.12 1.32
C TYR A 16 1.28 -8.04 1.87
N PRO A 17 1.60 -9.32 2.15
CA PRO A 17 0.74 -10.21 2.91
C PRO A 17 0.82 -9.90 4.41
N LEU A 18 -0.32 -10.06 5.09
CA LEU A 18 -0.47 -10.02 6.54
C LEU A 18 0.45 -11.07 7.22
N SER A 19 0.92 -10.73 8.42
CA SER A 19 1.63 -11.56 9.42
C SER A 19 3.17 -11.46 9.48
N ARG A 20 3.67 -10.70 10.47
CA ARG A 20 4.79 -11.03 11.39
C ARG A 20 5.18 -9.79 12.19
N LEU A 21 4.76 -9.73 13.45
CA LEU A 21 5.39 -8.92 14.48
C LEU A 21 6.14 -9.91 15.39
N LEU A 22 7.47 -9.84 15.40
CA LEU A 22 8.30 -10.40 16.45
C LEU A 22 9.06 -9.26 17.13
N VAL A 23 8.91 -9.27 18.45
CA VAL A 23 9.53 -8.45 19.46
C VAL A 23 11.05 -8.61 19.38
N ASN A 24 11.80 -7.52 19.50
CA ASN A 24 13.19 -7.58 19.96
C ASN A 24 13.55 -6.29 20.71
N GLU A 25 13.94 -6.49 21.97
CA GLU A 25 14.47 -5.52 22.91
C GLU A 25 15.84 -5.00 22.46
N VAL A 26 16.12 -3.72 22.71
CA VAL A 26 17.47 -3.14 22.52
C VAL A 26 17.91 -2.49 23.81
N LYS A 27 19.02 -3.01 24.36
CA LYS A 27 19.79 -2.46 25.48
C LYS A 27 20.47 -1.15 25.08
N ILE A 28 20.42 -0.16 25.99
CA ILE A 28 21.04 1.16 25.84
C ILE A 28 22.46 1.13 26.43
N HIS A 29 23.46 1.54 25.66
CA HIS A 29 24.75 2.01 26.19
C HIS A 29 24.89 3.51 25.99
N LYS A 30 25.07 4.21 27.12
CA LYS A 30 25.48 5.62 27.24
C LYS A 30 26.87 5.81 26.64
N LEU A 31 27.13 6.96 26.02
CA LEU A 31 28.41 7.66 26.09
C LEU A 31 28.23 9.15 25.75
N SER A 32 29.11 9.94 26.36
CA SER A 32 28.99 11.32 26.77
C SER A 32 29.53 12.36 25.77
N CYS A 33 29.08 13.60 26.00
CA CYS A 33 29.49 14.90 25.47
C CYS A 33 30.98 15.09 25.15
N VAL A 34 31.30 15.97 24.19
CA VAL A 34 32.12 17.20 24.40
C VAL A 34 31.72 18.25 23.34
N THR A 35 31.52 19.48 23.79
CA THR A 35 31.21 20.73 23.07
C THR A 35 32.45 21.30 22.37
N HIS A 36 32.28 22.11 21.31
CA HIS A 36 33.08 23.32 21.06
C HIS A 36 32.32 24.26 20.11
N SER A 37 32.22 25.52 20.54
CA SER A 37 31.53 26.64 19.92
C SER A 37 32.53 27.57 19.25
N ILE A 38 32.28 28.01 18.01
CA ILE A 38 32.82 29.26 17.48
C ILE A 38 31.73 29.95 16.63
N SER A 39 31.48 31.21 16.96
CA SER A 39 30.61 32.17 16.28
C SER A 39 31.48 33.11 15.45
N ILE A 40 31.08 33.44 14.22
CA ILE A 40 31.37 34.76 13.61
C ILE A 40 30.17 35.23 12.78
N CYS A 41 29.87 36.52 12.97
CA CYS A 41 28.79 37.34 12.45
C CYS A 41 29.13 37.97 11.09
N SER A 42 28.15 38.23 10.23
CA SER A 42 28.21 39.37 9.31
C SER A 42 26.83 39.74 8.74
N SER A 43 26.49 41.01 8.95
CA SER A 43 25.29 41.77 8.63
C SER A 43 25.15 42.10 7.14
N ILE A 44 23.94 42.07 6.56
CA ILE A 44 23.51 42.98 5.48
C ILE A 44 22.00 43.30 5.64
N ARG A 45 21.71 44.59 5.47
CA ARG A 45 20.48 45.35 5.75
C ARG A 45 19.76 45.69 4.44
N TRP A 46 18.44 45.55 4.38
CA TRP A 46 17.55 46.31 3.49
C TRP A 46 16.20 46.60 4.19
N ASN A 47 15.80 47.88 4.23
CA ASN A 47 14.54 48.42 4.80
C ASN A 47 13.40 48.20 3.78
N LYS A 48 12.22 47.66 4.11
CA LYS A 48 11.04 48.16 4.88
C LYS A 48 10.16 49.20 4.15
N THR A 49 8.94 48.76 3.77
CA THR A 49 7.71 49.57 3.64
C THR A 49 6.51 48.69 4.04
N THR A 50 6.20 48.62 5.34
CA THR A 50 4.96 49.13 5.99
C THR A 50 3.66 48.34 5.73
N GLN A 51 3.49 47.20 6.42
CA GLN A 51 2.19 46.78 7.01
C GLN A 51 2.34 45.59 7.98
N ASP A 52 3.29 45.63 8.92
CA ASP A 52 3.45 44.57 9.94
C ASP A 52 3.88 45.20 11.27
N LYS A 53 2.91 45.64 12.07
CA LYS A 53 3.13 46.12 13.44
C LYS A 53 2.06 45.57 14.36
N GLU A 54 1.98 44.24 14.50
CA GLU A 54 1.34 43.60 15.67
C GLU A 54 1.57 42.07 15.73
N LEU A 55 2.76 41.59 15.34
CA LEU A 55 3.07 40.15 15.38
C LEU A 55 4.47 39.82 15.91
N HIS A 56 4.95 40.52 16.95
CA HIS A 56 6.24 40.18 17.56
C HIS A 56 6.20 40.33 19.09
N SER A 57 5.88 39.24 19.79
CA SER A 57 6.22 39.06 21.20
C SER A 57 6.21 37.58 21.64
N ASP A 58 6.69 36.65 20.80
CA ASP A 58 6.88 35.24 21.24
C ASP A 58 7.97 34.51 20.44
N ASN A 59 9.10 35.19 20.19
CA ASN A 59 10.31 34.55 19.67
C ASN A 59 11.22 34.13 20.84
N ASN A 60 10.69 33.34 21.77
CA ASN A 60 11.55 32.63 22.70
C ASN A 60 12.23 31.52 21.88
N ILE A 61 13.49 31.73 21.48
CA ILE A 61 14.19 30.80 20.59
C ILE A 61 14.32 29.47 21.31
N LEU A 62 13.46 28.52 20.95
CA LEU A 62 13.54 27.16 21.48
C LEU A 62 14.83 26.50 20.96
N HIS A 63 15.78 26.33 21.87
CA HIS A 63 17.05 25.67 21.58
C HIS A 63 16.99 24.23 22.09
N GLY A 64 17.06 23.26 21.17
CA GLY A 64 17.09 21.84 21.49
C GLY A 64 15.73 21.13 21.33
N LYS A 65 15.78 19.86 20.91
CA LYS A 65 14.57 19.08 20.58
C LYS A 65 13.66 18.82 21.78
N GLU A 66 14.25 18.57 22.95
CA GLU A 66 13.53 18.30 24.20
C GLU A 66 12.64 19.48 24.63
N GLN A 67 13.19 20.71 24.55
CA GLN A 67 12.43 21.92 24.86
C GLN A 67 11.25 22.12 23.90
N ILE A 68 11.41 21.76 22.62
CA ILE A 68 10.32 21.87 21.65
C ILE A 68 9.24 20.85 21.96
N ILE A 69 9.63 19.60 22.16
CA ILE A 69 8.70 18.49 22.38
C ILE A 69 7.91 18.67 23.69
N SER A 70 8.52 19.18 24.76
CA SER A 70 7.81 19.45 26.01
C SER A 70 6.68 20.48 25.86
N LYS A 71 6.75 21.35 24.86
CA LYS A 71 5.71 22.35 24.55
C LYS A 71 4.69 21.89 23.50
N LEU A 72 4.77 20.66 23.00
CA LEU A 72 3.81 20.09 22.03
C LEU A 72 2.55 19.51 22.68
N ASN A 73 2.34 19.69 23.98
CA ASN A 73 1.14 19.24 24.68
C ASN A 73 0.91 17.71 24.56
N PHE A 74 1.97 16.89 24.58
CA PHE A 74 1.82 15.43 24.67
C PHE A 74 1.39 15.01 26.07
N GLU A 75 0.41 14.14 26.18
CA GLU A 75 -0.13 13.61 27.45
C GLU A 75 0.84 12.66 28.17
N CYS A 76 1.70 11.96 27.43
CA CYS A 76 2.70 11.08 28.02
C CYS A 76 3.94 10.93 27.12
N MET A 77 5.04 10.40 27.70
CA MET A 77 6.32 10.26 27.00
C MET A 77 6.26 9.28 25.82
N GLU A 78 5.43 8.24 25.91
CA GLU A 78 5.23 7.27 24.82
C GLU A 78 4.74 7.96 23.53
N HIS A 79 3.77 8.88 23.67
CA HIS A 79 3.23 9.65 22.55
C HIS A 79 4.27 10.59 21.92
N ALA A 80 5.18 11.12 22.74
CA ALA A 80 6.24 12.02 22.30
C ALA A 80 7.42 11.30 21.63
N GLN A 81 7.68 10.03 21.99
CA GLN A 81 8.87 9.27 21.59
C GLN A 81 9.14 9.28 20.07
N PRO A 82 8.14 9.09 19.19
CA PRO A 82 8.39 9.12 17.74
C PRO A 82 8.86 10.48 17.21
N PHE A 83 8.51 11.58 17.87
CA PHE A 83 8.84 12.93 17.44
C PHE A 83 10.30 13.31 17.72
N TYR A 84 10.97 12.70 18.70
CA TYR A 84 12.40 12.91 18.96
C TYR A 84 13.31 12.60 17.76
N LYS A 85 12.86 11.68 16.89
CA LYS A 85 13.57 11.30 15.66
C LYS A 85 13.49 12.36 14.56
N LEU A 86 12.61 13.35 14.68
CA LEU A 86 12.42 14.39 13.67
C LEU A 86 13.54 15.44 13.70
N PRO A 87 13.90 16.05 12.56
CA PRO A 87 14.79 17.20 12.53
C PRO A 87 14.23 18.37 13.33
N THR A 88 15.09 19.16 13.96
CA THR A 88 14.70 20.33 14.78
C THR A 88 13.84 21.33 13.98
N LYS A 89 14.18 21.58 12.71
CA LYS A 89 13.38 22.44 11.82
C LYS A 89 11.94 21.94 11.66
N THR A 90 11.77 20.63 11.51
CA THR A 90 10.44 20.00 11.41
C THR A 90 9.70 20.13 12.73
N LEU A 91 10.36 19.90 13.86
CA LEU A 91 9.76 20.07 15.19
C LEU A 91 9.32 21.51 15.46
N LEU A 92 10.12 22.50 15.06
CA LEU A 92 9.73 23.91 15.15
C LEU A 92 8.48 24.22 14.33
N HIS A 93 8.36 23.63 13.13
CA HIS A 93 7.14 23.78 12.33
C HIS A 93 5.93 23.14 13.02
N VAL A 94 6.06 21.90 13.49
CA VAL A 94 5.01 21.21 14.26
C VAL A 94 4.59 22.05 15.46
N TYR A 95 5.54 22.60 16.22
CA TYR A 95 5.27 23.47 17.35
C TYR A 95 4.48 24.73 16.99
N LYS A 96 4.89 25.44 15.95
CA LYS A 96 4.17 26.64 15.47
C LYS A 96 2.73 26.31 15.10
N VAL A 97 2.52 25.20 14.40
CA VAL A 97 1.17 24.75 14.01
C VAL A 97 0.35 24.35 15.23
N THR A 98 0.91 23.56 16.15
CA THR A 98 0.22 23.19 17.40
C THR A 98 -0.21 24.40 18.22
N LYS A 99 0.65 25.41 18.35
CA LYS A 99 0.31 26.64 19.08
C LYS A 99 -0.72 27.51 18.34
N HIS A 100 -0.69 27.52 17.02
CA HIS A 100 -1.73 28.15 16.23
C HIS A 100 -3.08 27.46 16.43
N ASP A 101 -3.15 26.13 16.30
CA ASP A 101 -4.39 25.37 16.48
C ASP A 101 -4.97 25.54 17.90
N GLU A 102 -4.11 25.60 18.92
CA GLU A 102 -4.49 25.86 20.31
C GLU A 102 -5.07 27.28 20.48
N LYS A 103 -4.41 28.29 19.90
CA LYS A 103 -4.89 29.68 19.92
C LYS A 103 -6.25 29.83 19.24
N GLN A 104 -6.48 29.12 18.14
CA GLN A 104 -7.75 29.10 17.42
C GLN A 104 -8.80 28.18 18.06
N ARG A 105 -8.47 27.52 19.18
CA ARG A 105 -9.33 26.59 19.92
C ARG A 105 -9.80 25.38 19.10
N TYR A 106 -9.02 24.98 18.08
CA TYR A 106 -9.31 23.81 17.25
C TYR A 106 -8.97 22.52 17.98
N CYS A 107 -7.74 22.40 18.48
CA CYS A 107 -7.32 21.28 19.30
C CYS A 107 -6.05 21.64 20.09
N LYS A 108 -5.77 20.88 21.17
CA LYS A 108 -4.52 21.02 21.92
C LYS A 108 -3.32 20.39 21.20
N ASN A 109 -3.57 19.32 20.46
CA ASN A 109 -2.60 18.63 19.61
C ASN A 109 -3.35 17.78 18.58
N ARG A 110 -2.96 17.87 17.31
CA ARG A 110 -3.58 17.11 16.20
C ARG A 110 -3.50 15.59 16.38
N LEU A 111 -2.53 15.07 17.14
CA LEU A 111 -2.47 13.64 17.49
C LEU A 111 -3.74 13.19 18.22
N TYR A 112 -4.16 13.92 19.24
CA TYR A 112 -5.33 13.56 20.04
C TYR A 112 -6.63 13.79 19.27
N TYR A 113 -6.72 14.89 18.52
CA TYR A 113 -7.85 15.12 17.61
C TYR A 113 -8.05 13.94 16.64
N LEU A 114 -6.98 13.50 15.96
CA LEU A 114 -7.05 12.39 15.03
C LEU A 114 -7.29 11.04 15.74
N SER A 115 -6.68 10.83 16.90
CA SER A 115 -6.87 9.62 17.72
C SER A 115 -8.32 9.44 18.14
N GLU A 116 -8.98 10.51 18.57
CA GLU A 116 -10.39 10.53 18.94
C GLU A 116 -11.28 10.24 17.73
N LYS A 117 -11.11 10.97 16.63
CA LYS A 117 -11.90 10.79 15.40
C LYS A 117 -11.77 9.39 14.80
N LEU A 118 -10.55 8.84 14.79
CA LEU A 118 -10.28 7.50 14.27
C LEU A 118 -10.58 6.39 15.29
N LYS A 119 -10.91 6.74 16.54
CA LYS A 119 -11.13 5.77 17.64
C LYS A 119 -9.96 4.79 17.79
N CYS A 120 -8.74 5.30 17.72
CA CYS A 120 -7.52 4.50 17.84
C CYS A 120 -6.60 5.05 18.94
N PRO A 121 -5.82 4.21 19.65
CA PRO A 121 -4.90 4.69 20.67
C PRO A 121 -3.87 5.68 20.10
N ALA A 122 -3.65 6.79 20.82
CA ALA A 122 -2.67 7.80 20.44
C ALA A 122 -1.24 7.24 20.38
N SER A 123 -0.91 6.23 21.20
CA SER A 123 0.36 5.50 21.13
C SER A 123 0.62 4.88 19.76
N VAL A 124 -0.39 4.23 19.17
CA VAL A 124 -0.28 3.65 17.83
C VAL A 124 -0.18 4.75 16.77
N LEU A 125 -1.06 5.74 16.85
CA LEU A 125 -1.15 6.80 15.83
C LEU A 125 0.07 7.74 15.82
N SER A 126 0.72 7.96 16.97
CA SER A 126 1.89 8.84 17.13
C SER A 126 3.02 8.47 16.17
N LYS A 127 3.28 7.17 15.99
CA LYS A 127 4.29 6.66 15.06
C LYS A 127 3.93 7.00 13.61
N HIS A 128 2.67 6.84 13.23
CA HIS A 128 2.20 7.15 11.88
C HIS A 128 2.27 8.66 11.58
N ILE A 129 1.84 9.51 12.52
CA ILE A 129 1.88 10.98 12.35
C ILE A 129 3.33 11.49 12.30
N ALA A 130 4.21 11.00 13.17
CA ALA A 130 5.63 11.40 13.13
C ALA A 130 6.30 11.00 11.81
N GLN A 131 5.92 9.88 11.20
CA GLN A 131 6.40 9.50 9.87
C GLN A 131 5.75 10.29 8.73
N ARG A 132 4.70 11.07 9.00
CA ARG A 132 3.84 11.75 8.04
C ARG A 132 3.58 13.20 8.47
N THR A 133 4.66 13.92 8.74
CA THR A 133 4.61 15.30 9.24
C THR A 133 3.91 16.30 8.31
N PHE A 134 3.61 15.93 7.07
CA PHE A 134 2.80 16.75 6.16
C PHE A 134 1.43 17.11 6.76
N ILE A 135 0.92 16.33 7.73
CA ILE A 135 -0.34 16.63 8.44
C ILE A 135 -0.30 18.02 9.07
N TYR A 136 0.88 18.49 9.50
CA TYR A 136 1.06 19.82 10.06
C TYR A 136 1.18 20.92 8.99
N ASN A 137 1.38 20.55 7.72
CA ASN A 137 1.36 21.50 6.60
C ASN A 137 -0.08 21.82 6.14
N LEU A 138 -1.07 21.05 6.57
CA LEU A 138 -2.48 21.27 6.21
C LEU A 138 -3.09 22.34 7.13
N SER A 139 -4.00 23.16 6.62
CA SER A 139 -4.86 23.94 7.50
C SER A 139 -5.74 23.01 8.34
N PHE A 140 -6.18 23.45 9.52
CA PHE A 140 -7.04 22.62 10.36
C PHE A 140 -8.37 22.30 9.66
N ASP A 141 -8.98 23.30 9.02
CA ASP A 141 -10.20 23.14 8.22
C ASP A 141 -10.04 22.09 7.10
N TRP A 142 -8.93 22.10 6.37
CA TRP A 142 -8.66 21.11 5.34
C TRP A 142 -8.57 19.70 5.93
N LEU A 143 -7.81 19.55 7.03
CA LEU A 143 -7.64 18.27 7.72
C LEU A 143 -8.99 17.73 8.21
N GLU A 144 -9.77 18.58 8.88
CA GLU A 144 -11.07 18.23 9.44
C GLU A 144 -12.07 17.82 8.36
N ARG A 145 -12.27 18.65 7.33
CA ARG A 145 -13.23 18.38 6.25
C ARG A 145 -12.85 17.10 5.49
N SER A 146 -11.58 16.94 5.17
CA SER A 146 -11.12 15.74 4.45
C SER A 146 -11.32 14.48 5.29
N LEU A 147 -11.01 14.54 6.59
CA LEU A 147 -11.21 13.41 7.50
C LEU A 147 -12.68 13.04 7.67
N ASN A 148 -13.55 14.03 7.89
CA ASN A 148 -14.98 13.81 8.09
C ASN A 148 -15.60 13.16 6.84
N VAL A 149 -15.33 13.70 5.65
CA VAL A 149 -15.83 13.10 4.40
C VAL A 149 -15.34 11.66 4.20
N LEU A 150 -14.07 11.36 4.52
CA LEU A 150 -13.57 9.99 4.41
C LEU A 150 -14.33 9.02 5.34
N LEU A 151 -14.58 9.43 6.59
CA LEU A 151 -15.33 8.64 7.56
C LEU A 151 -16.80 8.48 7.16
N GLU A 152 -17.45 9.55 6.72
CA GLU A 152 -18.83 9.54 6.18
C GLU A 152 -18.96 8.66 4.94
N MET A 153 -17.92 8.63 4.09
CA MET A 153 -17.86 7.76 2.93
C MET A 153 -17.56 6.30 3.28
N GLY A 154 -17.39 5.96 4.55
CA GLY A 154 -17.21 4.58 5.02
C GLY A 154 -15.77 4.07 4.93
N VAL A 155 -14.79 4.97 4.79
CA VAL A 155 -13.38 4.57 4.90
C VAL A 155 -13.07 4.20 6.35
N THR A 156 -12.57 2.99 6.56
CA THR A 156 -12.31 2.51 7.93
C THR A 156 -11.15 3.26 8.59
N SER A 157 -11.23 3.43 9.91
CA SER A 157 -10.15 4.05 10.70
C SER A 157 -8.81 3.33 10.50
N GLU A 158 -8.81 2.00 10.50
CA GLU A 158 -7.61 1.20 10.23
C GLU A 158 -7.04 1.48 8.83
N GLY A 159 -7.92 1.63 7.83
CA GLY A 159 -7.54 2.05 6.48
C GLY A 159 -6.84 3.41 6.49
N LEU A 160 -7.44 4.41 7.14
CA LEU A 160 -6.91 5.77 7.24
C LEU A 160 -5.56 5.82 7.97
N MET A 161 -5.40 5.07 9.06
CA MET A 161 -4.13 4.99 9.80
C MET A 161 -2.98 4.48 8.92
N ARG A 162 -3.26 3.48 8.08
CA ARG A 162 -2.27 2.93 7.14
C ARG A 162 -1.94 3.89 6.00
N ASP A 163 -2.87 4.74 5.61
CA ASP A 163 -2.74 5.63 4.46
C ASP A 163 -3.22 7.07 4.72
N LEU A 164 -2.58 7.74 5.69
CA LEU A 164 -2.88 9.14 6.01
C LEU A 164 -2.70 10.10 4.83
N TRP A 165 -1.92 9.71 3.80
CA TRP A 165 -1.66 10.56 2.62
C TRP A 165 -2.93 10.96 1.87
N VAL A 166 -4.02 10.21 2.03
CA VAL A 166 -5.33 10.57 1.48
C VAL A 166 -5.82 11.94 1.97
N LEU A 167 -5.39 12.38 3.16
CA LEU A 167 -5.77 13.68 3.74
C LEU A 167 -5.20 14.89 2.99
N LYS A 168 -4.30 14.68 2.02
CA LYS A 168 -3.83 15.74 1.12
C LYS A 168 -4.83 16.13 0.04
N TYR A 169 -5.87 15.33 -0.17
CA TYR A 169 -6.87 15.56 -1.20
C TYR A 169 -8.00 16.44 -0.65
N ASN A 170 -8.61 17.23 -1.52
CA ASN A 170 -9.70 18.13 -1.14
C ASN A 170 -10.96 17.31 -0.79
N SER A 171 -11.73 17.76 0.20
CA SER A 171 -12.96 17.09 0.65
C SER A 171 -13.97 16.87 -0.47
N ASN A 172 -14.15 17.85 -1.36
CA ASN A 172 -15.11 17.75 -2.48
C ASN A 172 -14.65 16.68 -3.48
N THR A 173 -13.36 16.68 -3.82
CA THR A 173 -12.76 15.67 -4.70
C THR A 173 -12.84 14.26 -4.10
N ILE A 174 -12.62 14.13 -2.79
CA ILE A 174 -12.79 12.85 -2.08
C ILE A 174 -14.24 12.40 -2.20
N GLN A 175 -15.20 13.29 -1.90
CA GLN A 175 -16.62 12.98 -1.90
C GLN A 175 -17.11 12.55 -3.28
N GLU A 176 -16.88 13.36 -4.31
CA GLU A 176 -17.29 13.07 -5.69
C GLU A 176 -16.74 11.73 -6.17
N ARG A 177 -15.44 11.51 -5.93
CA ARG A 177 -14.76 10.27 -6.36
C ARG A 177 -15.28 9.05 -5.61
N LEU A 178 -15.41 9.11 -4.29
CA LEU A 178 -15.88 7.97 -3.50
C LEU A 178 -17.38 7.71 -3.72
N GLN A 179 -18.18 8.74 -3.99
CA GLN A 179 -19.58 8.58 -4.37
C GLN A 179 -19.69 7.80 -5.70
N LYS A 180 -18.93 8.21 -6.73
CA LYS A 180 -18.85 7.47 -8.00
C LYS A 180 -18.47 5.99 -7.78
N VAL A 181 -17.53 5.71 -6.89
CA VAL A 181 -17.11 4.35 -6.54
C VAL A 181 -18.24 3.55 -5.89
N LYS A 182 -19.00 4.16 -4.98
CA LYS A 182 -20.18 3.54 -4.36
C LYS A 182 -21.28 3.27 -5.38
N ASP A 183 -21.53 4.21 -6.29
CA ASP A 183 -22.56 4.09 -7.33
C ASP A 183 -22.25 2.94 -8.30
N MET A 184 -20.96 2.61 -8.47
CA MET A 184 -20.49 1.43 -9.22
C MET A 184 -20.61 0.11 -8.43
N GLY A 185 -21.21 0.13 -7.24
CA GLY A 185 -21.50 -1.04 -6.41
C GLY A 185 -20.34 -1.51 -5.54
N VAL A 186 -19.29 -0.69 -5.37
CA VAL A 186 -18.19 -1.02 -4.46
C VAL A 186 -18.63 -0.76 -3.02
N VAL A 187 -18.72 -1.83 -2.22
CA VAL A 187 -19.14 -1.76 -0.82
C VAL A 187 -17.98 -1.35 0.11
N ASN A 188 -16.80 -1.92 -0.11
CA ASN A 188 -15.64 -1.70 0.76
C ASN A 188 -14.77 -0.58 0.23
N ILE A 189 -14.88 0.60 0.83
CA ILE A 189 -14.15 1.79 0.41
C ILE A 189 -12.78 1.84 1.09
N HIS A 190 -11.74 2.16 0.32
CA HIS A 190 -10.36 2.24 0.78
C HIS A 190 -9.68 3.57 0.42
N PRO A 191 -8.74 4.08 1.25
CA PRO A 191 -8.08 5.37 0.99
C PRO A 191 -7.37 5.46 -0.36
N TRP A 192 -6.79 4.35 -0.84
CA TRP A 192 -6.07 4.32 -2.11
C TRP A 192 -6.98 4.62 -3.31
N MET A 193 -8.29 4.36 -3.20
CA MET A 193 -9.28 4.63 -4.27
C MET A 193 -9.38 6.11 -4.58
N VAL A 194 -9.11 6.98 -3.61
CA VAL A 194 -9.05 8.42 -3.81
C VAL A 194 -7.85 8.82 -4.67
N ARG A 195 -6.73 8.10 -4.52
CA ARG A 195 -5.41 8.52 -5.02
C ARG A 195 -5.00 7.87 -6.33
N CYS A 196 -5.57 6.70 -6.64
CA CYS A 196 -5.21 5.95 -7.83
C CYS A 196 -5.73 6.61 -9.11
N SER A 197 -5.14 6.26 -10.26
CA SER A 197 -5.66 6.67 -11.57
C SER A 197 -7.00 6.00 -11.87
N GLU A 198 -7.76 6.58 -12.82
CA GLU A 198 -8.99 5.96 -13.33
C GLU A 198 -8.75 4.54 -13.83
N ASP A 199 -7.65 4.28 -14.55
CA ASP A 199 -7.35 2.93 -15.08
C ASP A 199 -7.23 1.88 -13.95
N ILE A 200 -6.57 2.23 -12.86
CA ILE A 200 -6.42 1.33 -11.71
C ILE A 200 -7.77 1.11 -11.02
N LEU A 201 -8.57 2.16 -10.90
CA LEU A 201 -9.89 2.09 -10.29
C LEU A 201 -10.85 1.25 -11.14
N ASN A 202 -10.95 1.54 -12.43
CA ASN A 202 -11.76 0.80 -13.39
C ASN A 202 -11.35 -0.67 -13.43
N ARG A 203 -10.05 -0.96 -13.47
CA ARG A 203 -9.55 -2.34 -13.43
C ARG A 203 -9.95 -3.07 -12.15
N TYR A 204 -9.95 -2.39 -11.01
CA TYR A 204 -10.41 -2.97 -9.74
C TYR A 204 -11.90 -3.30 -9.80
N ILE A 205 -12.72 -2.38 -10.32
CA ILE A 205 -14.17 -2.54 -10.43
C ILE A 205 -14.52 -3.68 -11.40
N GLU A 206 -13.85 -3.75 -12.55
CA GLU A 206 -13.99 -4.87 -13.49
C GLU A 206 -13.69 -6.21 -12.81
N ILE A 207 -12.56 -6.33 -12.10
CA ILE A 207 -12.20 -7.57 -11.39
C ILE A 207 -13.24 -7.92 -10.34
N MET A 208 -13.78 -6.93 -9.62
CA MET A 208 -14.81 -7.13 -8.61
C MET A 208 -16.11 -7.64 -9.23
N GLN A 209 -16.58 -7.00 -10.30
CA GLN A 209 -17.80 -7.37 -11.02
C GLN A 209 -17.66 -8.77 -11.64
N GLU A 210 -16.52 -9.05 -12.26
CA GLU A 210 -16.21 -10.37 -12.82
C GLU A 210 -16.15 -11.42 -11.71
N THR A 211 -15.49 -11.14 -10.58
CA THR A 211 -15.46 -12.04 -9.42
C THR A 211 -16.87 -12.37 -8.91
N LYS A 212 -17.75 -11.36 -8.82
CA LYS A 212 -19.15 -11.54 -8.43
C LYS A 212 -19.92 -12.40 -9.43
N SER A 213 -19.71 -12.17 -10.72
CA SER A 213 -20.32 -12.96 -11.80
C SER A 213 -19.88 -14.42 -11.76
N ILE A 214 -18.59 -14.69 -11.50
CA ILE A 214 -18.03 -16.05 -11.47
C ILE A 214 -18.49 -16.83 -10.24
N LEU A 215 -18.43 -16.22 -9.06
CA LEU A 215 -18.71 -16.92 -7.80
C LEU A 215 -20.21 -17.00 -7.49
N GLY A 216 -21.02 -16.10 -8.04
CA GLY A 216 -22.44 -16.00 -7.77
C GLY A 216 -22.73 -16.02 -6.27
N GLU A 217 -23.64 -16.90 -5.86
CA GLU A 217 -24.05 -17.07 -4.46
C GLU A 217 -23.03 -17.84 -3.61
N THR A 218 -22.23 -18.72 -4.23
CA THR A 218 -21.30 -19.60 -3.50
C THR A 218 -20.20 -18.80 -2.79
N LYS A 219 -19.84 -17.63 -3.33
CA LYS A 219 -18.78 -16.72 -2.84
C LYS A 219 -17.44 -17.43 -2.55
N SER A 220 -17.22 -18.62 -3.10
CA SER A 220 -16.10 -19.51 -2.74
C SER A 220 -15.36 -19.97 -3.98
N THR A 221 -14.08 -19.58 -4.08
CA THR A 221 -13.18 -20.00 -5.15
C THR A 221 -12.99 -21.52 -5.18
N GLN A 222 -13.02 -22.18 -4.01
CA GLN A 222 -12.87 -23.63 -3.88
C GLN A 222 -14.08 -24.36 -4.45
N ILE A 223 -15.30 -23.90 -4.16
CA ILE A 223 -16.53 -24.47 -4.73
C ILE A 223 -16.52 -24.27 -6.25
N TYR A 224 -16.16 -23.07 -6.71
CA TYR A 224 -16.01 -22.80 -8.14
C TYR A 224 -15.01 -23.77 -8.81
N LEU A 225 -13.84 -23.97 -8.21
CA LEU A 225 -12.82 -24.90 -8.72
C LEU A 225 -13.32 -26.35 -8.75
N ALA A 226 -13.99 -26.81 -7.69
CA ALA A 226 -14.53 -28.16 -7.59
C ALA A 226 -15.50 -28.43 -8.75
N ASN A 227 -16.45 -27.51 -8.95
CA ASN A 227 -17.42 -27.59 -10.05
C ASN A 227 -16.74 -27.52 -11.42
N ARG A 228 -15.79 -26.59 -11.61
CA ARG A 228 -15.15 -26.36 -12.91
C ARG A 228 -14.20 -27.49 -13.32
N LEU A 229 -13.58 -28.16 -12.35
CA LEU A 229 -12.69 -29.32 -12.57
C LEU A 229 -13.41 -30.67 -12.48
N ASN A 230 -14.73 -30.67 -12.28
CA ASN A 230 -15.53 -31.88 -12.07
C ASN A 230 -14.96 -32.79 -10.96
N THR A 231 -14.68 -32.21 -9.80
CA THR A 231 -14.05 -32.87 -8.65
C THR A 231 -14.68 -32.44 -7.34
N THR A 232 -14.31 -33.09 -6.23
CA THR A 232 -14.89 -32.78 -4.91
C THR A 232 -14.16 -31.60 -4.23
N ILE A 233 -14.82 -30.99 -3.25
CA ILE A 233 -14.21 -29.88 -2.49
C ILE A 233 -13.03 -30.36 -1.64
N GLU A 234 -13.07 -31.60 -1.16
CA GLU A 234 -11.99 -32.29 -0.45
C GLU A 234 -10.76 -32.41 -1.35
N ALA A 235 -10.96 -32.84 -2.60
CA ALA A 235 -9.88 -32.92 -3.58
C ALA A 235 -9.27 -31.54 -3.85
N VAL A 236 -10.08 -30.48 -4.01
CA VAL A 236 -9.57 -29.10 -4.15
C VAL A 236 -8.81 -28.65 -2.91
N ASN A 237 -9.26 -29.01 -1.72
CA ASN A 237 -8.55 -28.70 -0.49
C ASN A 237 -7.18 -29.40 -0.44
N GLU A 238 -7.09 -30.66 -0.87
CA GLU A 238 -5.79 -31.34 -1.03
C GLU A 238 -4.90 -30.66 -2.07
N MET A 239 -5.45 -30.23 -3.21
CA MET A 239 -4.71 -29.46 -4.22
C MET A 239 -4.13 -28.18 -3.60
N CYS A 240 -4.90 -27.50 -2.75
CA CYS A 240 -4.48 -26.31 -2.03
C CYS A 240 -3.42 -26.59 -0.94
N LEU A 241 -3.39 -27.79 -0.36
CA LEU A 241 -2.31 -28.20 0.55
C LEU A 241 -1.00 -28.44 -0.23
N LYS A 242 -1.09 -29.11 -1.38
CA LYS A 242 0.06 -29.38 -2.27
C LYS A 242 0.57 -28.11 -2.97
N THR A 243 -0.33 -27.17 -3.27
CA THR A 243 -0.03 -25.88 -3.91
C THR A 243 -0.67 -24.73 -3.13
N PRO A 244 -0.01 -24.23 -2.05
CA PRO A 244 -0.59 -23.18 -1.18
C PRO A 244 -0.98 -21.88 -1.90
N ALA A 245 -0.33 -21.56 -3.01
CA ALA A 245 -0.67 -20.39 -3.83
C ALA A 245 -2.11 -20.42 -4.39
N LEU A 246 -2.73 -21.61 -4.51
CA LEU A 246 -4.12 -21.74 -4.95
C LEU A 246 -5.12 -21.25 -3.89
N LYS A 247 -4.74 -21.15 -2.62
CA LYS A 247 -5.62 -20.61 -1.57
C LYS A 247 -5.90 -19.12 -1.75
N THR A 248 -4.95 -18.39 -2.33
CA THR A 248 -4.98 -16.91 -2.43
C THR A 248 -5.11 -16.40 -3.86
N ILE A 249 -5.16 -17.30 -4.84
CA ILE A 249 -5.32 -16.91 -6.23
C ILE A 249 -6.71 -16.31 -6.47
N ARG A 250 -6.76 -15.26 -7.28
CA ARG A 250 -8.03 -14.63 -7.67
C ARG A 250 -8.80 -15.56 -8.61
N VAL A 251 -10.10 -15.71 -8.37
CA VAL A 251 -10.97 -16.57 -9.19
C VAL A 251 -11.00 -16.14 -10.67
N THR A 252 -10.95 -14.84 -10.97
CA THR A 252 -10.89 -14.32 -12.35
C THR A 252 -9.65 -14.81 -13.10
N LYS A 253 -8.49 -14.86 -12.42
CA LYS A 253 -7.27 -15.45 -12.98
C LYS A 253 -7.45 -16.94 -13.21
N VAL A 254 -8.02 -17.66 -12.25
CA VAL A 254 -8.28 -19.11 -12.37
C VAL A 254 -9.19 -19.41 -13.55
N LYS A 255 -10.30 -18.68 -13.69
CA LYS A 255 -11.23 -18.84 -14.80
C LYS A 255 -10.53 -18.65 -16.14
N HIS A 256 -9.92 -17.49 -16.36
CA HIS A 256 -9.26 -17.20 -17.64
C HIS A 256 -8.14 -18.20 -17.95
N PHE A 257 -7.44 -18.68 -16.93
CA PHE A 257 -6.37 -19.64 -17.14
C PHE A 257 -6.89 -21.05 -17.42
N LEU A 258 -7.98 -21.48 -16.78
CA LEU A 258 -8.67 -22.73 -17.10
C LEU A 258 -9.24 -22.69 -18.53
N ASP A 259 -9.94 -21.62 -18.89
CA ASP A 259 -10.51 -21.44 -20.23
C ASP A 259 -9.39 -21.47 -21.28
N PHE A 260 -8.25 -20.85 -21.00
CA PHE A 260 -7.05 -20.94 -21.84
C PHE A 260 -6.55 -22.39 -21.97
N LEU A 261 -6.32 -23.11 -20.86
CA LEU A 261 -5.82 -24.49 -20.94
C LEU A 261 -6.77 -25.41 -21.71
N ILE A 262 -8.07 -25.26 -21.51
CA ILE A 262 -9.09 -26.03 -22.25
C ILE A 262 -9.03 -25.68 -23.75
N SER A 263 -8.88 -24.40 -24.10
CA SER A 263 -8.73 -23.98 -25.51
C SER A 263 -7.44 -24.50 -26.16
N GLU A 264 -6.42 -24.81 -25.36
CA GLU A 264 -5.17 -25.42 -25.82
C GLU A 264 -5.25 -26.95 -25.94
N GLY A 265 -6.41 -27.56 -25.63
CA GLY A 265 -6.68 -28.99 -25.75
C GLY A 265 -6.53 -29.80 -24.46
N PHE A 266 -6.21 -29.17 -23.32
CA PHE A 266 -6.10 -29.88 -22.04
C PHE A 266 -7.46 -30.20 -21.45
N THR A 267 -7.64 -31.41 -20.93
CA THR A 267 -8.86 -31.80 -20.25
C THR A 267 -8.91 -31.22 -18.83
N VAL A 268 -10.11 -31.14 -18.25
CA VAL A 268 -10.27 -30.74 -16.85
C VAL A 268 -9.58 -31.70 -15.89
N GLU A 269 -9.50 -32.98 -16.25
CA GLU A 269 -8.81 -34.03 -15.49
C GLU A 269 -7.29 -33.82 -15.48
N ASP A 270 -6.70 -33.44 -16.63
CA ASP A 270 -5.27 -33.09 -16.71
C ASP A 270 -4.92 -31.99 -15.72
N VAL A 271 -5.76 -30.95 -15.66
CA VAL A 271 -5.56 -29.80 -14.78
C VAL A 271 -5.78 -30.19 -13.32
N ALA A 272 -6.81 -30.97 -13.01
CA ALA A 272 -7.08 -31.46 -11.66
C ALA A 272 -5.92 -32.32 -11.12
N ASN A 273 -5.33 -33.16 -11.97
CA ASN A 273 -4.17 -33.98 -11.64
C ASN A 273 -2.88 -33.17 -11.48
N LYS A 274 -2.80 -31.97 -12.07
CA LYS A 274 -1.62 -31.09 -12.10
C LYS A 274 -1.94 -29.65 -11.70
N PRO A 275 -2.50 -29.41 -10.50
CA PRO A 275 -3.09 -28.12 -10.11
C PRO A 275 -2.05 -26.99 -9.98
N ARG A 276 -0.75 -27.33 -9.85
CA ARG A 276 0.36 -26.37 -9.84
C ARG A 276 0.37 -25.47 -11.08
N ILE A 277 -0.15 -25.94 -12.21
CA ILE A 277 -0.23 -25.14 -13.44
C ILE A 277 -1.01 -23.84 -13.21
N LEU A 278 -2.09 -23.86 -12.42
CA LEU A 278 -2.94 -22.69 -12.16
C LEU A 278 -2.24 -21.61 -11.33
N ALA A 279 -1.21 -22.00 -10.56
CA ALA A 279 -0.37 -21.05 -9.82
C ALA A 279 0.68 -20.35 -10.72
N ALA A 280 0.94 -20.86 -11.92
CA ALA A 280 1.91 -20.29 -12.84
C ALA A 280 1.42 -18.99 -13.50
N SER A 281 2.30 -18.39 -14.32
CA SER A 281 1.96 -17.27 -15.20
C SER A 281 1.44 -17.80 -16.52
N GLN A 282 0.22 -17.43 -16.91
CA GLN A 282 -0.37 -17.80 -18.21
C GLN A 282 0.54 -17.43 -19.38
N LYS A 283 1.17 -16.25 -19.34
CA LYS A 283 2.14 -15.83 -20.37
C LYS A 283 3.30 -16.82 -20.51
N THR A 284 3.86 -17.27 -19.39
CA THR A 284 4.95 -18.25 -19.40
C THR A 284 4.49 -19.60 -19.93
N ILE A 285 3.29 -20.05 -19.56
CA ILE A 285 2.76 -21.33 -20.03
C ILE A 285 2.50 -21.27 -21.54
N LYS A 286 1.88 -20.19 -22.05
CA LYS A 286 1.68 -19.99 -23.48
C LYS A 286 3.00 -20.06 -24.26
N GLN A 287 4.02 -19.30 -23.83
CA GLN A 287 5.35 -19.33 -24.46
C GLN A 287 5.96 -20.75 -24.49
N ARG A 288 5.70 -21.56 -23.47
CA ARG A 288 6.22 -22.92 -23.38
C ARG A 288 5.45 -23.89 -24.26
N ILE A 289 4.12 -23.75 -24.35
CA ILE A 289 3.30 -24.52 -25.28
C ILE A 289 3.72 -24.23 -26.72
N ASP A 290 3.80 -22.94 -27.09
CA ASP A 290 4.21 -22.50 -28.42
C ASP A 290 5.58 -23.07 -28.80
N LYS A 291 6.55 -23.01 -27.89
CA LYS A 291 7.89 -23.56 -28.12
C LYS A 291 7.89 -25.08 -28.29
N LEU A 292 7.10 -25.83 -27.51
CA LEU A 292 7.02 -27.29 -27.65
C LEU A 292 6.34 -27.69 -28.97
N ARG A 293 5.28 -26.98 -29.38
CA ARG A 293 4.63 -27.22 -30.68
C ARG A 293 5.56 -26.89 -31.87
N GLN A 294 6.36 -25.83 -31.76
CA GLN A 294 7.39 -25.52 -32.76
C GLN A 294 8.45 -26.63 -32.90
N LEU A 295 8.65 -27.44 -31.84
CA LEU A 295 9.54 -28.60 -31.86
C LEU A 295 8.82 -29.89 -32.30
N GLY A 296 7.58 -29.80 -32.79
CA GLY A 296 6.80 -30.95 -33.24
C GLY A 296 6.20 -31.81 -32.11
N VAL A 297 6.15 -31.30 -30.87
CA VAL A 297 5.51 -32.01 -29.76
C VAL A 297 4.01 -31.75 -29.79
N GLU A 298 3.24 -32.78 -30.13
CA GLU A 298 1.77 -32.75 -30.16
C GLU A 298 1.19 -32.97 -28.75
N ASP A 299 1.61 -34.04 -28.07
CA ASP A 299 1.13 -34.40 -26.73
C ASP A 299 1.97 -33.77 -25.60
N ILE A 300 1.54 -32.59 -25.14
CA ILE A 300 2.27 -31.82 -24.13
C ILE A 300 1.88 -32.23 -22.71
N ASN A 301 2.83 -32.64 -21.88
CA ASN A 301 2.58 -32.91 -20.46
C ASN A 301 2.62 -31.62 -19.60
N LEU A 302 1.53 -31.30 -18.88
CA LEU A 302 1.43 -30.12 -18.01
C LEU A 302 2.55 -29.99 -16.95
N ASN A 303 3.13 -31.11 -16.49
CA ASN A 303 4.27 -31.07 -15.56
C ASN A 303 5.50 -30.37 -16.16
N ILE A 304 5.75 -30.58 -17.45
CA ILE A 304 6.90 -30.00 -18.15
C ILE A 304 6.76 -28.48 -18.20
N LEU A 305 5.54 -28.01 -18.46
CA LEU A 305 5.18 -26.60 -18.49
C LEU A 305 5.39 -25.90 -17.14
N CYS A 306 5.39 -26.64 -16.02
CA CYS A 306 5.60 -26.11 -14.67
C CYS A 306 7.06 -26.15 -14.18
N ARG A 307 8.02 -26.67 -14.96
CA ARG A 307 9.43 -26.81 -14.56
C ARG A 307 10.14 -25.46 -14.39
N SER A 308 11.28 -25.46 -13.70
CA SER A 308 12.16 -24.27 -13.70
C SER A 308 12.61 -23.93 -15.13
N LYS A 309 13.01 -22.67 -15.38
CA LYS A 309 13.52 -22.25 -16.70
C LYS A 309 14.66 -23.15 -17.18
N LYS A 310 15.62 -23.47 -16.30
CA LYS A 310 16.75 -24.35 -16.60
C LYS A 310 16.30 -25.75 -17.04
N HIS A 311 15.38 -26.37 -16.30
CA HIS A 311 14.91 -27.72 -16.62
C HIS A 311 14.00 -27.77 -17.85
N PHE A 312 13.23 -26.71 -18.11
CA PHE A 312 12.43 -26.61 -19.33
C PHE A 312 13.33 -26.48 -20.57
N ASN A 313 14.36 -25.63 -20.51
CA ASN A 313 15.31 -25.46 -21.62
C ASN A 313 16.07 -26.75 -21.91
N LYS A 314 16.60 -27.43 -20.88
CA LYS A 314 17.28 -28.72 -21.04
C LYS A 314 16.38 -29.77 -21.71
N PHE A 315 15.08 -29.75 -21.41
CA PHE A 315 14.11 -30.64 -22.05
C PHE A 315 13.90 -30.29 -23.54
N CYS A 316 13.82 -29.00 -23.87
CA CYS A 316 13.73 -28.57 -25.28
C CYS A 316 15.00 -28.95 -26.06
N GLU A 317 16.18 -28.71 -25.49
CA GLU A 317 17.48 -29.08 -26.07
C GLU A 317 17.56 -30.59 -26.36
N SER A 318 17.05 -31.44 -25.47
CA SER A 318 17.03 -32.90 -25.71
C SER A 318 16.09 -33.32 -26.84
N ILE A 319 15.02 -32.57 -27.11
CA ILE A 319 14.15 -32.85 -28.25
C ILE A 319 14.85 -32.39 -29.54
N GLU A 320 15.43 -31.19 -29.52
CA GLU A 320 16.16 -30.64 -30.66
C GLU A 320 17.36 -31.50 -31.10
N SER A 321 18.01 -32.21 -30.16
CA SER A 321 19.07 -33.16 -30.51
C SER A 321 18.54 -34.42 -31.19
N ILE A 322 17.37 -34.92 -30.77
CA ILE A 322 16.76 -36.14 -31.35
C ILE A 322 16.23 -35.85 -32.76
N SER A 323 15.69 -34.65 -33.01
CA SER A 323 15.18 -34.28 -34.33
C SER A 323 16.26 -34.01 -35.39
N LYS A 324 17.55 -34.05 -35.02
CA LYS A 324 18.69 -33.83 -35.93
C LYS A 324 19.43 -35.10 -36.33
N GLU A 325 19.09 -36.24 -35.72
CA GLU A 325 19.57 -37.58 -36.09
C GLU A 325 18.62 -38.24 -37.10
#